data_AF-A0A927FVX7-F1
#
_entry.id   AF-A0A927FVX7-F1
#
_cell.length_a   1.000
_cell.length_b   1.000
_cell.length_c   1.000
_cell.angle_alpha   90.00
_cell.angle_beta   90.00
_cell.angle_gamma   90.00
#
_symmetry.space_group_name_H-M   'P 1'
#
loop_
_entity.id
_entity.type
_entity.pdbx_description
1 polymer ?
#
loop_
_entity_poly.entity_id
_entity_poly.type
_entity_poly.pdbx_seq_one_letter_code
_entity_poly.pdbx_strand_id
1 'polypeptide(L)'
;MSWLKNGNISLIYLFLSGYSNNSYLILIFPIIVSIPFSTSYLTDLKTGTLKYIYIRMSKYKYIFIKIIVNGLVGGFVLLIGPLISFIFLLISQKFTGIPYIKEEMETIEYFNSIGIYSPINMILIIFVTLFFCGFIFSNIALAISVITRNIFLTILFPFVLHIASTLLFQNTHPNLTGQALFNVDHFGISFTHKIINAVILLSISTFIIYIGGLKVEQNNI
;
A
#
# COMPACT_ATOMS: atom_id res chain seq x y z
N MET A 1 0.11 -34.02 -18.60
CA MET A 1 0.01 -33.33 -17.29
C MET A 1 0.89 -33.95 -16.18
N SER A 2 2.04 -34.59 -16.50
CA SER A 2 2.91 -35.20 -15.47
C SER A 2 4.05 -34.30 -14.98
N TRP A 3 4.39 -33.24 -15.73
CA TRP A 3 5.54 -32.37 -15.41
C TRP A 3 5.28 -31.39 -14.25
N LEU A 4 4.02 -31.05 -13.99
CA LEU A 4 3.61 -30.17 -12.87
C LEU A 4 3.71 -30.84 -11.49
N LYS A 5 3.54 -32.18 -11.41
CA LYS A 5 3.65 -32.93 -10.15
C LYS A 5 5.09 -33.06 -9.65
N ASN A 6 6.06 -33.03 -10.58
CA ASN A 6 7.49 -33.19 -10.27
C ASN A 6 8.22 -31.86 -10.01
N GLY A 7 7.55 -30.71 -10.16
CA GLY A 7 8.15 -29.40 -9.83
C GLY A 7 8.13 -29.11 -8.32
N ASN A 8 9.10 -28.32 -7.85
CA ASN A 8 9.11 -27.69 -6.52
C ASN A 8 8.14 -26.50 -6.46
N ILE A 9 6.95 -26.67 -7.05
CA ILE A 9 5.98 -25.60 -7.22
C ILE A 9 4.85 -25.87 -6.22
N SER A 10 4.63 -24.92 -5.31
CA SER A 10 3.49 -24.90 -4.40
C SER A 10 2.61 -23.69 -4.68
N LEU A 11 1.34 -23.74 -4.25
CA LEU A 11 0.42 -22.61 -4.45
C LEU A 11 0.94 -21.33 -3.78
N ILE A 12 1.53 -21.48 -2.59
CA ILE A 12 2.10 -20.37 -1.83
C ILE A 12 3.36 -19.84 -2.52
N TYR A 13 4.22 -20.72 -3.03
CA TYR A 13 5.39 -20.33 -3.82
C TYR A 13 4.98 -19.44 -5.00
N LEU A 14 3.96 -19.85 -5.76
CA LEU A 14 3.48 -19.08 -6.91
C LEU A 14 2.93 -17.71 -6.48
N PHE A 15 2.16 -17.66 -5.41
CA PHE A 15 1.63 -16.40 -4.88
C PHE A 15 2.76 -15.47 -4.39
N LEU A 16 3.69 -15.99 -3.59
CA LEU A 16 4.80 -15.21 -3.03
C LEU A 16 5.80 -14.77 -4.09
N SER A 17 6.05 -15.59 -5.12
CA SER A 17 6.91 -15.19 -6.25
C SER A 17 6.37 -13.95 -6.98
N GLY A 18 5.04 -13.81 -7.09
CA GLY A 18 4.39 -12.62 -7.68
C GLY A 18 4.29 -11.42 -6.75
N TYR A 19 4.58 -11.60 -5.46
CA TYR A 19 4.56 -10.56 -4.43
C TYR A 19 5.98 -10.10 -4.01
N SER A 20 6.98 -10.96 -4.18
CA SER A 20 8.36 -10.76 -3.72
C SER A 20 9.03 -9.48 -4.24
N ASN A 21 10.19 -9.12 -3.65
CA ASN A 21 10.99 -7.93 -4.00
C ASN A 21 11.28 -7.76 -5.50
N ASN A 22 11.29 -8.84 -6.27
CA ASN A 22 11.59 -8.79 -7.71
C ASN A 22 10.35 -8.54 -8.58
N SER A 23 9.17 -8.39 -7.98
CA SER A 23 7.93 -8.16 -8.70
C SER A 23 7.77 -6.69 -9.07
N TYR A 24 7.37 -6.40 -10.32
CA TYR A 24 7.07 -5.04 -10.79
C TYR A 24 5.98 -4.32 -9.97
N LEU A 25 5.19 -5.07 -9.19
CA LEU A 25 4.17 -4.53 -8.31
C LEU A 25 4.78 -3.59 -7.26
N ILE A 26 5.95 -3.92 -6.72
CA ILE A 26 6.61 -3.06 -5.72
C ILE A 26 7.03 -1.70 -6.29
N LEU A 27 7.32 -1.64 -7.58
CA LEU A 27 7.71 -0.40 -8.24
C LEU A 27 6.48 0.47 -8.55
N ILE A 28 5.39 -0.16 -9.01
CA ILE A 28 4.25 0.54 -9.61
C ILE A 28 3.14 0.84 -8.59
N PHE A 29 3.09 0.14 -7.44
CA PHE A 29 2.00 0.32 -6.46
C PHE A 29 1.76 1.78 -6.01
N PRO A 30 2.77 2.66 -5.82
CA PRO A 30 2.52 4.02 -5.35
C PRO A 30 1.68 4.81 -6.35
N ILE A 31 1.86 4.54 -7.65
CA ILE A 31 1.08 5.16 -8.73
C ILE A 31 -0.35 4.63 -8.67
N ILE A 32 -0.52 3.30 -8.65
CA ILE A 32 -1.84 2.64 -8.66
C ILE A 32 -2.72 3.14 -7.51
N VAL A 33 -2.15 3.22 -6.31
CA VAL A 33 -2.84 3.65 -5.09
C VAL A 33 -3.25 5.12 -5.13
N SER A 34 -2.49 5.97 -5.85
CA SER A 34 -2.76 7.41 -5.92
C SER A 34 -3.88 7.78 -6.89
N ILE A 35 -4.14 7.00 -7.94
CA ILE A 35 -5.10 7.36 -9.00
C ILE A 35 -6.54 7.63 -8.51
N PRO A 36 -7.17 6.79 -7.68
CA PRO A 36 -8.63 6.78 -7.54
C PRO A 36 -9.21 7.95 -6.73
N PHE A 37 -8.54 8.38 -5.65
CA PHE A 37 -9.13 9.37 -4.73
C PHE A 37 -8.17 10.48 -4.27
N SER A 38 -6.88 10.40 -4.59
CA SER A 38 -5.91 11.43 -4.16
C SER A 38 -6.22 12.83 -4.70
N THR A 39 -6.88 12.90 -5.86
CA THR A 39 -7.24 14.15 -6.55
C THR A 39 -8.58 14.72 -6.12
N SER A 40 -9.35 13.99 -5.29
CA SER A 40 -10.69 14.39 -4.85
C SER A 40 -10.70 15.76 -4.18
N TYR A 41 -9.65 16.12 -3.43
CA TYR A 41 -9.56 17.46 -2.82
C TYR A 41 -9.38 18.57 -3.86
N LEU A 42 -8.61 18.30 -4.92
CA LEU A 42 -8.38 19.25 -6.00
C LEU A 42 -9.61 19.45 -6.88
N THR A 43 -10.38 18.40 -7.12
CA THR A 43 -11.63 18.52 -7.85
C THR A 43 -12.63 19.37 -7.09
N ASP A 44 -12.72 19.21 -5.76
CA ASP A 44 -13.63 20.00 -4.92
C ASP A 44 -13.22 21.48 -4.85
N LEU A 45 -11.91 21.76 -4.83
CA LEU A 45 -11.38 23.12 -4.95
C LEU A 45 -11.74 23.77 -6.30
N LYS A 46 -11.51 23.06 -7.40
CA LYS A 46 -11.71 23.59 -8.76
C LYS A 46 -13.19 23.82 -9.10
N THR A 47 -14.06 22.95 -8.58
CA THR A 47 -15.51 23.04 -8.81
C THR A 47 -16.21 24.01 -7.86
N GLY A 48 -15.53 24.50 -6.82
CA GLY A 48 -16.12 25.37 -5.80
C GLY A 48 -17.10 24.66 -4.85
N THR A 49 -17.20 23.32 -4.92
CA THR A 49 -18.09 22.52 -4.07
C THR A 49 -17.76 22.64 -2.59
N LEU A 50 -16.50 22.96 -2.26
CA LEU A 50 -16.04 23.19 -0.89
C LEU A 50 -16.89 24.21 -0.12
N LYS A 51 -17.32 25.30 -0.77
CA LYS A 51 -18.13 26.34 -0.10
C LYS A 51 -19.46 25.77 0.39
N TYR A 52 -20.12 24.97 -0.45
CA TYR A 52 -21.39 24.32 -0.10
C TYR A 52 -21.23 23.25 0.98
N ILE A 53 -20.11 22.54 0.97
CA ILE A 53 -19.78 21.52 1.96
C ILE A 53 -19.58 22.20 3.33
N TYR A 54 -18.86 23.32 3.40
CA TYR A 54 -18.57 24.02 4.65
C TYR A 54 -19.77 24.73 5.29
N ILE A 55 -20.82 25.00 4.52
CA ILE A 55 -22.10 25.45 5.07
C ILE A 55 -22.76 24.33 5.90
N ARG A 56 -22.54 23.06 5.54
CA ARG A 56 -23.21 21.89 6.15
C ARG A 56 -22.34 21.13 7.15
N MET A 57 -21.02 21.24 7.09
CA MET A 57 -20.11 20.55 8.00
C MET A 57 -18.91 21.42 8.40
N SER A 58 -18.37 21.14 9.59
CA SER A 58 -17.12 21.79 10.00
C SER A 58 -15.94 21.30 9.17
N LYS A 59 -14.99 22.21 8.93
CA LYS A 59 -13.80 21.99 8.10
C LYS A 59 -12.96 20.79 8.56
N TYR A 60 -12.77 20.67 9.87
CA TYR A 60 -12.03 19.56 10.47
C TYR A 60 -12.69 18.21 10.22
N LYS A 61 -14.04 18.15 10.26
CA LYS A 61 -14.78 16.94 9.92
C LYS A 61 -14.61 16.59 8.44
N TYR A 62 -14.65 17.57 7.55
CA TYR A 62 -14.45 17.34 6.12
C TYR A 62 -13.06 16.75 5.80
N ILE A 63 -12.00 17.37 6.32
CA ILE A 63 -10.63 16.90 6.10
C ILE A 63 -10.45 15.49 6.66
N PHE A 64 -10.97 15.23 7.86
CA PHE A 64 -10.91 13.90 8.47
C PHE A 64 -11.61 12.84 7.63
N ILE A 65 -12.83 13.13 7.14
CA ILE A 65 -13.58 12.22 6.26
C ILE A 65 -12.78 11.95 4.99
N LYS A 66 -12.16 12.96 4.37
CA LYS A 66 -11.33 12.75 3.19
C LYS A 66 -10.14 11.83 3.46
N ILE A 67 -9.43 12.03 4.56
CA ILE A 67 -8.28 11.18 4.92
C ILE A 67 -8.72 9.71 5.06
N ILE A 68 -9.83 9.47 5.76
CA ILE A 68 -10.34 8.10 5.96
C ILE A 68 -10.81 7.48 4.65
N VAL A 69 -11.65 8.18 3.86
CA VAL A 69 -12.16 7.66 2.59
C VAL A 69 -11.02 7.42 1.60
N ASN A 70 -10.09 8.36 1.48
CA ASN A 70 -8.94 8.23 0.60
C ASN A 70 -8.03 7.05 0.98
N GLY A 71 -7.76 6.90 2.27
CA GLY A 71 -6.98 5.78 2.79
C GLY A 71 -7.67 4.44 2.54
N LEU A 72 -8.97 4.33 2.83
CA LEU A 72 -9.73 3.10 2.60
C LEU A 72 -9.72 2.70 1.12
N VAL A 73 -10.03 3.65 0.22
CA VAL A 73 -10.02 3.40 -1.23
C VAL A 73 -8.62 2.95 -1.69
N GLY A 74 -7.57 3.64 -1.25
CA GLY A 74 -6.19 3.28 -1.57
C GLY A 74 -5.77 1.89 -1.09
N GLY A 75 -6.18 1.51 0.13
CA GLY A 75 -5.94 0.18 0.68
C GLY A 75 -6.66 -0.92 -0.11
N PHE A 76 -7.93 -0.72 -0.45
CA PHE A 76 -8.70 -1.68 -1.25
C PHE A 76 -8.16 -1.84 -2.67
N VAL A 77 -7.71 -0.75 -3.29
CA VAL A 77 -7.13 -0.76 -4.64
C VAL A 77 -5.87 -1.64 -4.69
N LEU A 78 -5.01 -1.57 -3.66
CA LEU A 78 -3.83 -2.41 -3.60
C LEU A 78 -4.14 -3.87 -3.26
N LEU A 79 -5.20 -4.11 -2.50
CA LEU A 79 -5.60 -5.44 -2.04
C LEU A 79 -6.35 -6.25 -3.11
N ILE A 80 -7.09 -5.60 -4.02
CA ILE A 80 -7.96 -6.30 -4.97
C ILE A 80 -7.19 -7.15 -5.98
N GLY A 81 -6.03 -6.69 -6.46
CA GLY A 81 -5.20 -7.43 -7.41
C GLY A 81 -4.68 -8.76 -6.85
N PRO A 82 -3.98 -8.73 -5.69
CA PRO A 82 -3.54 -9.93 -4.98
C PRO A 82 -4.69 -10.86 -4.57
N LEU A 83 -5.85 -10.33 -4.18
CA LEU A 83 -7.04 -11.15 -3.92
C LEU A 83 -7.48 -11.94 -5.16
N ILE A 84 -7.60 -11.27 -6.31
CA ILE A 84 -8.00 -11.91 -7.57
C ILE A 84 -6.99 -12.98 -7.97
N SER A 85 -5.69 -12.68 -7.85
CA SER A 85 -4.61 -13.63 -8.10
C SER A 85 -4.72 -14.87 -7.21
N PHE A 86 -4.97 -14.67 -5.92
CA PHE A 86 -5.14 -15.77 -4.97
C PHE A 86 -6.37 -16.64 -5.29
N ILE A 87 -7.51 -16.04 -5.59
CA ILE A 87 -8.73 -16.76 -6.01
C ILE A 87 -8.46 -17.57 -7.29
N PHE A 88 -7.78 -16.99 -8.27
CA PHE A 88 -7.39 -17.68 -9.49
C PHE A 88 -6.48 -18.88 -9.20
N LEU A 89 -5.49 -18.73 -8.31
CA LEU A 89 -4.61 -19.81 -7.90
C LEU A 89 -5.39 -20.95 -7.20
N LEU A 90 -6.34 -20.63 -6.31
CA LEU A 90 -7.20 -21.63 -5.66
C LEU A 90 -8.03 -22.43 -6.67
N ILE A 91 -8.57 -21.77 -7.69
CA ILE A 91 -9.30 -22.45 -8.78
C ILE A 91 -8.33 -23.34 -9.55
N SER A 92 -7.17 -22.82 -9.96
CA SER A 92 -6.16 -23.58 -10.73
C SER A 92 -5.67 -24.82 -9.98
N GLN A 93 -5.60 -24.76 -8.65
CA GLN A 93 -5.20 -25.87 -7.81
C GLN A 93 -6.18 -27.04 -7.92
N LYS A 94 -7.49 -26.78 -7.91
CA LYS A 94 -8.51 -27.83 -8.05
C LYS A 94 -8.38 -28.58 -9.38
N PHE A 95 -7.88 -27.93 -10.42
CA PHE A 95 -7.68 -28.54 -11.74
C PHE A 95 -6.33 -29.25 -11.88
N THR A 96 -5.27 -28.76 -11.22
CA THR A 96 -3.88 -29.23 -11.43
C THR A 96 -3.38 -30.17 -10.34
N GLY A 97 -4.00 -30.18 -9.16
CA GLY A 97 -3.62 -31.02 -8.03
C GLY A 97 -2.29 -30.62 -7.39
N ILE A 98 -1.86 -29.36 -7.53
CA ILE A 98 -0.62 -28.83 -6.93
C ILE A 98 -0.76 -28.78 -5.40
N PRO A 99 0.26 -29.20 -4.63
CA PRO A 99 0.22 -29.15 -3.17
C PRO A 99 0.22 -27.72 -2.64
N TYR A 100 -0.37 -27.51 -1.46
CA TYR A 100 -0.44 -26.20 -0.82
C TYR A 100 0.93 -25.68 -0.38
N ILE A 101 1.76 -26.55 0.22
CA ILE A 101 3.08 -26.22 0.76
C ILE A 101 4.11 -27.21 0.23
N LYS A 102 5.26 -26.70 -0.19
CA LYS A 102 6.55 -27.42 -0.28
C LYS A 102 7.60 -26.45 0.26
N GLU A 103 8.33 -26.87 1.29
CA GLU A 103 9.20 -26.03 2.12
C GLU A 103 10.56 -25.80 1.46
N GLU A 104 10.67 -24.85 0.55
CA GLU A 104 11.96 -24.38 0.01
C GLU A 104 11.94 -22.88 -0.32
N MET A 105 11.38 -22.03 0.55
CA MET A 105 11.41 -20.58 0.35
C MET A 105 11.64 -19.76 1.61
N GLU A 106 12.52 -18.78 1.47
CA GLU A 106 12.92 -17.74 2.44
C GLU A 106 11.73 -17.06 3.15
N THR A 107 10.64 -16.84 2.42
CA THR A 107 9.44 -16.17 2.91
C THR A 107 8.61 -17.07 3.83
N ILE A 108 8.59 -18.38 3.55
CA ILE A 108 7.94 -19.40 4.37
C ILE A 108 8.76 -19.61 5.65
N GLU A 109 10.09 -19.56 5.56
CA GLU A 109 10.98 -19.61 6.72
C GLU A 109 10.72 -18.45 7.71
N TYR A 110 10.48 -17.23 7.21
CA TYR A 110 10.12 -16.09 8.07
C TYR A 110 8.81 -16.35 8.84
N PHE A 111 7.75 -16.80 8.18
CA PHE A 111 6.49 -17.11 8.87
C PHE A 111 6.61 -18.29 9.83
N ASN A 112 7.39 -19.31 9.46
CA ASN A 112 7.70 -20.43 10.33
C ASN A 112 8.48 -19.98 11.58
N SER A 113 9.40 -19.01 11.45
CA SER A 113 10.14 -18.44 12.60
C SER A 113 9.24 -17.70 13.60
N ILE A 114 8.09 -17.19 13.14
CA ILE A 114 7.07 -16.52 13.95
C ILE A 114 6.06 -17.54 14.53
N GLY A 115 6.18 -18.83 14.18
CA GLY A 115 5.29 -19.89 14.64
C GLY A 115 3.98 -19.97 13.86
N ILE A 116 3.91 -19.41 12.65
CA ILE A 116 2.74 -19.46 11.78
C ILE A 116 2.96 -20.52 10.72
N TYR A 117 2.34 -21.69 10.91
CA TYR A 117 2.51 -22.84 10.01
C TYR A 117 1.36 -22.98 9.00
N SER A 118 0.22 -22.32 9.24
CA SER A 118 -0.94 -22.45 8.36
C SER A 118 -0.83 -21.46 7.17
N PRO A 119 -1.00 -21.94 5.93
CA PRO A 119 -0.73 -21.15 4.73
C PRO A 119 -1.78 -20.04 4.52
N ILE A 120 -3.01 -20.31 4.96
CA ILE A 120 -4.10 -19.33 4.96
C ILE A 120 -3.75 -18.12 5.85
N ASN A 121 -3.13 -18.35 7.02
CA ASN A 121 -2.81 -17.27 7.95
C ASN A 121 -1.67 -16.39 7.41
N MET A 122 -0.68 -16.99 6.75
CA MET A 122 0.41 -16.24 6.09
C MET A 122 -0.17 -15.25 5.04
N ILE A 123 -1.06 -15.73 4.19
CA ILE A 123 -1.68 -14.94 3.13
C ILE A 123 -2.57 -13.82 3.70
N LEU A 124 -3.30 -14.11 4.78
CA LEU A 124 -4.10 -13.10 5.47
C LEU A 124 -3.24 -11.96 6.00
N ILE A 125 -2.08 -12.26 6.61
CA ILE A 125 -1.14 -11.24 7.10
C ILE A 125 -0.58 -10.39 5.95
N ILE A 126 -0.29 -11.01 4.80
CA ILE A 126 0.15 -10.29 3.60
C ILE A 126 -0.94 -9.33 3.12
N PHE A 127 -2.21 -9.76 3.05
CA PHE A 127 -3.31 -8.88 2.66
C PHE A 127 -3.50 -7.70 3.61
N VAL A 128 -3.41 -7.93 4.92
CA VAL A 128 -3.47 -6.85 5.91
C VAL A 128 -2.33 -5.86 5.71
N THR A 129 -1.10 -6.36 5.49
CA THR A 129 0.09 -5.52 5.27
C THR A 129 -0.07 -4.67 4.00
N LEU A 130 -0.52 -5.28 2.89
CA LEU A 130 -0.80 -4.59 1.64
C LEU A 130 -1.89 -3.52 1.79
N PHE A 131 -2.96 -3.81 2.51
CA PHE A 131 -4.03 -2.86 2.77
C PHE A 131 -3.50 -1.62 3.51
N PHE A 132 -2.71 -1.81 4.57
CA PHE A 132 -2.12 -0.69 5.30
C PHE A 132 -1.10 0.07 4.46
N CYS A 133 -0.28 -0.61 3.65
CA CYS A 133 0.64 0.05 2.72
C CYS A 133 -0.12 0.96 1.74
N GLY A 134 -1.20 0.46 1.13
CA GLY A 134 -2.05 1.26 0.23
C GLY A 134 -2.72 2.43 0.95
N PHE A 135 -3.19 2.23 2.18
CA PHE A 135 -3.78 3.29 3.00
C PHE A 135 -2.81 4.45 3.24
N ILE A 136 -1.54 4.16 3.54
CA ILE A 136 -0.50 5.16 3.84
C ILE A 136 -0.13 5.94 2.59
N PHE A 137 0.21 5.25 1.50
CA PHE A 137 0.65 5.90 0.26
C PHE A 137 -0.46 6.73 -0.40
N SER A 138 -1.73 6.31 -0.27
CA SER A 138 -2.86 7.11 -0.71
C SER A 138 -2.94 8.43 0.06
N ASN A 139 -2.74 8.42 1.37
CA ASN A 139 -2.76 9.62 2.19
C ASN A 139 -1.56 10.54 1.93
N ILE A 140 -0.39 9.98 1.64
CA ILE A 140 0.75 10.76 1.14
C ILE A 140 0.34 11.50 -0.13
N ALA A 141 -0.21 10.80 -1.13
CA ALA A 141 -0.69 11.40 -2.38
C ALA A 141 -1.68 12.55 -2.12
N LEU A 142 -2.66 12.33 -1.26
CA LEU A 142 -3.63 13.37 -0.87
C LEU A 142 -2.93 14.58 -0.22
N ALA A 143 -1.93 14.37 0.64
CA ALA A 143 -1.16 15.45 1.25
C ALA A 143 -0.46 16.33 0.20
N ILE A 144 0.12 15.72 -0.83
CA ILE A 144 0.79 16.42 -1.93
C ILE A 144 -0.22 17.16 -2.80
N SER A 145 -1.43 16.61 -2.96
CA SER A 145 -2.51 17.27 -3.70
C SER A 145 -2.78 18.66 -3.14
N VAL A 146 -2.85 18.78 -1.81
CA VAL A 146 -3.13 20.02 -1.10
C VAL A 146 -2.05 21.08 -1.36
N ILE A 147 -0.78 20.65 -1.47
CA ILE A 147 0.37 21.55 -1.69
C ILE A 147 0.46 21.99 -3.15
N THR A 148 0.48 21.04 -4.07
CA THR A 148 0.89 21.29 -5.46
C THR A 148 -0.23 21.82 -6.33
N ARG A 149 -1.48 21.59 -5.96
CA ARG A 149 -2.68 21.96 -6.73
C ARG A 149 -2.70 21.40 -8.17
N ASN A 150 -1.89 20.39 -8.44
CA ASN A 150 -1.74 19.79 -9.76
C ASN A 150 -1.96 18.27 -9.67
N ILE A 151 -2.91 17.77 -10.47
CA ILE A 151 -3.30 16.36 -10.52
C ILE A 151 -2.12 15.48 -10.94
N PHE A 152 -1.32 15.90 -11.93
CA PHE A 152 -0.21 15.10 -12.43
C PHE A 152 0.90 14.94 -11.38
N LEU A 153 1.23 16.03 -10.68
CA LEU A 153 2.22 15.99 -9.59
C LEU A 153 1.71 15.15 -8.41
N THR A 154 0.42 15.23 -8.10
CA THR A 154 -0.21 14.45 -7.03
C THR A 154 -0.03 12.94 -7.23
N ILE A 155 -0.17 12.47 -8.48
CA ILE A 155 -0.08 11.05 -8.84
C ILE A 155 1.38 10.59 -8.93
N LEU A 156 2.27 11.42 -9.48
CA LEU A 156 3.68 11.05 -9.67
C LEU A 156 4.52 11.11 -8.39
N PHE A 157 4.20 12.01 -7.47
CA PHE A 157 5.05 12.27 -6.32
C PHE A 157 5.15 11.08 -5.33
N PRO A 158 4.09 10.31 -5.02
CA PRO A 158 4.21 9.08 -4.22
C PRO A 158 5.21 8.08 -4.79
N PHE A 159 5.30 7.98 -6.12
CA PHE A 159 6.25 7.14 -6.82
C PHE A 159 7.68 7.67 -6.71
N VAL A 160 7.87 8.96 -6.92
CA VAL A 160 9.19 9.60 -6.74
C VAL A 160 9.66 9.47 -5.29
N LEU A 161 8.78 9.67 -4.31
CA LEU A 161 9.09 9.45 -2.89
C LEU A 161 9.49 8.01 -2.60
N HIS A 162 8.77 7.04 -3.18
CA HIS A 162 9.09 5.63 -3.01
C HIS A 162 10.50 5.32 -3.53
N ILE A 163 10.82 5.75 -4.76
CA ILE A 163 12.14 5.53 -5.37
C ILE A 163 13.24 6.32 -4.66
N ALA A 164 13.00 7.56 -4.29
CA ALA A 164 13.97 8.35 -3.55
C ALA A 164 14.26 7.71 -2.18
N SER A 165 13.23 7.23 -1.50
CA SER A 165 13.36 6.52 -0.22
C SER A 165 14.21 5.26 -0.37
N THR A 166 14.03 4.49 -1.44
CA THR A 166 14.83 3.28 -1.68
C THR A 166 16.28 3.62 -1.96
N LEU A 167 16.54 4.57 -2.85
CA LEU A 167 17.91 4.96 -3.20
C LEU A 167 18.69 5.55 -2.01
N LEU A 168 18.04 6.32 -1.14
CA LEU A 168 18.70 7.00 -0.03
C LEU A 168 18.93 6.10 1.18
N PHE A 169 17.97 5.23 1.50
CA PHE A 169 17.95 4.48 2.76
C PHE A 169 18.36 3.02 2.64
N GLN A 170 18.48 2.47 1.43
CA GLN A 170 18.86 1.06 1.23
C GLN A 170 20.20 0.69 1.90
N ASN A 171 21.20 1.60 1.86
CA ASN A 171 22.53 1.30 2.39
C ASN A 171 22.73 1.71 3.87
N THR A 172 21.91 2.62 4.40
CA THR A 172 22.10 3.21 5.74
C THR A 172 21.12 2.66 6.76
N HIS A 173 19.82 2.68 6.44
CA HIS A 173 18.74 2.24 7.32
C HIS A 173 17.62 1.57 6.48
N PRO A 174 17.78 0.28 6.09
CA PRO A 174 16.84 -0.40 5.21
C PRO A 174 15.40 -0.42 5.79
N ASN A 175 15.27 -0.32 7.11
CA ASN A 175 14.00 -0.31 7.85
C ASN A 175 13.09 0.89 7.55
N LEU A 176 13.65 2.03 7.13
CA LEU A 176 12.92 3.26 6.86
C LEU A 176 12.45 3.37 5.39
N THR A 177 12.79 2.38 4.58
CA THR A 177 12.51 2.41 3.14
C THR A 177 11.03 2.20 2.84
N GLY A 178 10.49 2.88 1.82
CA GLY A 178 9.12 2.68 1.35
C GLY A 178 8.79 1.24 0.92
N GLN A 179 9.79 0.47 0.48
CA GLN A 179 9.69 -0.96 0.18
C GLN A 179 9.55 -1.85 1.42
N ALA A 180 10.05 -1.40 2.58
CA ALA A 180 9.98 -2.17 3.83
C ALA A 180 8.55 -2.28 4.37
N LEU A 181 7.67 -1.35 3.99
CA LEU A 181 6.23 -1.43 4.25
C LEU A 181 5.51 -2.40 3.33
N PHE A 182 5.97 -2.51 2.09
CA PHE A 182 5.33 -3.36 1.09
C PHE A 182 5.73 -4.82 1.26
N ASN A 183 6.99 -5.14 1.58
CA ASN A 183 7.49 -6.51 1.65
C ASN A 183 7.34 -7.14 3.04
N VAL A 184 6.89 -8.39 3.09
CA VAL A 184 6.98 -9.20 4.31
C VAL A 184 8.41 -9.70 4.55
N ASP A 185 9.18 -9.96 3.47
CA ASP A 185 10.34 -10.86 3.51
C ASP A 185 11.72 -10.19 3.56
N HIS A 186 11.81 -8.89 3.89
CA HIS A 186 13.13 -8.29 4.07
C HIS A 186 13.77 -8.84 5.35
N PHE A 187 14.65 -9.84 5.18
CA PHE A 187 15.43 -10.50 6.23
C PHE A 187 15.96 -9.48 7.25
N GLY A 188 15.58 -9.65 8.51
CA GLY A 188 16.06 -8.87 9.65
C GLY A 188 15.16 -7.71 10.09
N ILE A 189 14.11 -7.35 9.35
CA ILE A 189 13.20 -6.28 9.79
C ILE A 189 12.09 -6.88 10.66
N SER A 190 12.24 -6.73 11.98
CA SER A 190 11.17 -7.05 12.93
C SER A 190 9.86 -6.36 12.53
N PHE A 191 8.74 -7.07 12.69
CA PHE A 191 7.38 -6.55 12.51
C PHE A 191 7.15 -5.21 13.23
N THR A 192 7.82 -5.01 14.38
CA THR A 192 7.79 -3.76 15.15
C THR A 192 8.30 -2.55 14.35
N HIS A 193 9.38 -2.70 13.60
CA HIS A 193 9.95 -1.61 12.81
C HIS A 193 9.03 -1.19 11.66
N LYS A 194 8.29 -2.13 11.07
CA LYS A 194 7.29 -1.84 10.03
C LYS A 194 6.14 -0.99 10.58
N ILE A 195 5.64 -1.34 11.76
CA ILE A 195 4.60 -0.56 12.44
C ILE A 195 5.11 0.86 12.73
N ILE A 196 6.33 1.00 13.26
CA ILE A 196 6.91 2.31 13.57
C ILE A 196 6.99 3.18 12.30
N ASN A 197 7.51 2.64 11.19
CA ASN A 197 7.60 3.37 9.93
C ASN A 197 6.21 3.78 9.40
N ALA A 198 5.23 2.87 9.48
CA ALA A 198 3.86 3.15 9.09
C ALA A 198 3.24 4.31 9.89
N VAL A 199 3.43 4.32 11.21
CA VAL A 199 2.92 5.38 12.09
C VAL A 199 3.59 6.72 11.78
N ILE A 200 4.91 6.73 11.55
CA ILE A 200 5.65 7.95 11.19
C ILE A 200 5.10 8.55 9.90
N LEU A 201 4.99 7.75 8.82
CA LEU A 201 4.50 8.23 7.53
C LEU A 201 3.03 8.71 7.59
N LEU A 202 2.17 8.04 8.36
CA LEU A 202 0.80 8.50 8.60
C LEU A 202 0.77 9.83 9.35
N SER A 203 1.54 9.97 10.42
CA SER A 203 1.59 11.21 11.19
C SER A 203 2.04 12.40 10.34
N ILE A 204 3.06 12.21 9.50
CA ILE A 204 3.56 13.24 8.59
C ILE A 204 2.50 13.60 7.55
N SER A 205 1.88 12.61 6.91
CA SER A 205 0.87 12.85 5.87
C SER A 205 -0.36 13.60 6.41
N THR A 206 -0.88 13.18 7.56
CA THR A 206 -2.03 13.80 8.21
C THR A 206 -1.74 15.23 8.68
N PHE A 207 -0.54 15.48 9.23
CA PHE A 207 -0.09 16.81 9.61
C PHE A 207 -0.01 17.76 8.40
N ILE A 208 0.56 17.29 7.28
CA ILE A 208 0.64 18.06 6.03
C ILE A 208 -0.77 18.38 5.50
N ILE A 209 -1.69 17.41 5.50
CA ILE A 209 -3.07 17.63 5.04
C ILE A 209 -3.77 18.66 5.92
N TYR A 210 -3.56 18.61 7.24
CA TYR A 210 -4.18 19.54 8.17
C TYR A 210 -3.67 20.98 7.97
N ILE A 211 -2.34 21.17 7.89
CA ILE A 211 -1.76 22.50 7.64
C ILE A 211 -2.11 23.02 6.25
N GLY A 212 -1.99 22.17 5.23
CA GLY A 212 -2.27 22.54 3.86
C GLY A 212 -3.75 22.89 3.66
N GLY A 213 -4.65 22.10 4.24
CA GLY A 213 -6.09 22.33 4.17
C GLY A 213 -6.49 23.67 4.79
N LEU A 214 -5.84 24.04 5.90
CA LEU A 214 -6.05 25.34 6.55
C LEU A 214 -5.46 26.52 5.74
N LYS A 215 -4.27 26.37 5.16
CA LYS A 215 -3.60 27.43 4.36
C LYS A 215 -4.29 27.73 3.04
N VAL A 216 -4.80 26.71 2.34
CA VAL A 216 -5.46 26.89 1.03
C VAL A 216 -6.72 27.75 1.15
N GLU A 217 -7.36 27.75 2.32
CA GLU A 217 -8.58 28.52 2.57
C GLU A 217 -8.33 30.00 2.88
N GLN A 218 -7.18 30.37 3.48
CA GLN A 218 -6.86 31.77 3.76
C GLN A 218 -6.65 32.60 2.48
N ASN A 219 -6.26 31.97 1.38
CA ASN A 219 -6.06 32.65 0.09
C ASN A 219 -7.32 32.71 -0.80
N ASN A 220 -8.41 32.04 -0.41
CA ASN A 220 -9.66 31.95 -1.18
C ASN A 220 -10.86 32.65 -0.49
N ILE A 221 -10.60 33.37 0.61
CA ILE A 221 -11.51 34.30 1.30
C ILE A 221 -11.01 35.71 1.00
#